data_AF-A0A7Y5GJA6-F1
#
_entry.id   AF-A0A7Y5GJA6-F1
#
_cell.length_a   1.000
_cell.length_b   1.000
_cell.length_c   1.000
_cell.angle_alpha   90.00
_cell.angle_beta   90.00
_cell.angle_gamma   90.00
#
_symmetry.space_group_name_H-M   'P 1'
#
loop_
_entity.id
_entity.type
_entity.pdbx_description
1 polymer ?
#
loop_
_entity_poly.entity_id
_entity_poly.type
_entity_poly.pdbx_seq_one_letter_code
_entity_poly.pdbx_strand_id
1 'polypeptide(L)'
;MAWTALTFGQYAGKTLPQVVLSDPDYFFWGMEQGIFKGRGALESEAKDIFHKATHIKIPANNLGELCVEYWFDPNVGKFSHFDIVPADRGAHQGSSPTTRSELVDMSLPRQCAEYDKTGGKALIKSLKYHVFGDENIKLTKARCEAFFDNNDNFLGIA
;
A
#
# COMPACT_ATOMS: atom_id res chain seq x y z
N MET A 1 -18.75 -2.50 -3.78
CA MET A 1 -18.97 -3.97 -3.70
C MET A 1 -19.23 -4.33 -2.23
N ALA A 2 -19.80 -5.49 -1.89
CA ALA A 2 -19.83 -5.92 -0.49
C ALA A 2 -18.62 -6.81 -0.21
N TRP A 3 -17.64 -6.30 0.53
CA TRP A 3 -16.39 -7.02 0.83
C TRP A 3 -16.58 -8.13 1.86
N THR A 4 -15.98 -9.30 1.60
CA THR A 4 -16.06 -10.45 2.50
C THR A 4 -15.22 -10.21 3.75
N ALA A 5 -15.82 -10.42 4.92
CA ALA A 5 -15.08 -10.40 6.19
C ALA A 5 -14.26 -11.69 6.32
N LEU A 6 -13.00 -11.56 6.77
CA LEU A 6 -12.17 -12.70 7.09
C LEU A 6 -12.84 -13.51 8.22
N THR A 7 -12.89 -14.82 8.06
CA THR A 7 -13.42 -15.76 9.06
C THR A 7 -12.32 -16.45 9.87
N PHE A 8 -11.06 -16.04 9.70
CA PHE A 8 -9.89 -16.69 10.27
C PHE A 8 -8.77 -15.69 10.60
N GLY A 9 -7.77 -16.19 11.34
CA GLY A 9 -6.56 -15.44 11.67
C GLY A 9 -6.80 -14.29 12.65
N GLN A 10 -5.74 -13.53 12.94
CA GLN A 10 -5.79 -12.39 13.87
C GLN A 10 -6.70 -11.24 13.42
N TYR A 11 -7.07 -11.21 12.14
CA TYR A 11 -7.92 -10.19 11.53
C TYR A 11 -9.34 -10.69 11.20
N ALA A 12 -9.78 -11.78 11.83
CA ALA A 12 -11.16 -12.25 11.72
C ALA A 12 -12.15 -11.11 12.05
N GLY A 13 -13.20 -10.99 11.24
CA GLY A 13 -14.21 -9.93 11.31
C GLY A 13 -13.85 -8.65 10.53
N LYS A 14 -12.62 -8.49 10.05
CA LYS A 14 -12.23 -7.38 9.16
C LYS A 14 -12.32 -7.77 7.68
N THR A 15 -12.47 -6.79 6.79
CA THR A 15 -12.42 -7.00 5.33
C THR A 15 -11.01 -6.78 4.79
N LEU A 16 -10.69 -7.34 3.61
CA LEU A 16 -9.36 -7.20 3.01
C LEU A 16 -8.91 -5.75 2.81
N PRO A 17 -9.77 -4.80 2.37
CA PRO A 17 -9.47 -3.37 2.38
C PRO A 17 -8.97 -2.85 3.74
N GLN A 18 -9.59 -3.29 4.84
CA GLN A 18 -9.16 -2.87 6.18
C GLN A 18 -7.83 -3.52 6.56
N VAL A 19 -7.64 -4.79 6.21
CA VAL A 19 -6.42 -5.52 6.56
C VAL A 19 -5.22 -4.88 5.86
N VAL A 20 -5.25 -4.69 4.54
CA VAL A 20 -4.11 -4.14 3.80
C VAL A 20 -3.76 -2.70 4.22
N LEU A 21 -4.75 -1.89 4.60
CA LEU A 21 -4.56 -0.51 5.07
C LEU A 21 -4.21 -0.38 6.56
N SER A 22 -4.21 -1.48 7.32
CA SER A 22 -3.81 -1.48 8.74
C SER A 22 -2.58 -2.33 9.02
N ASP A 23 -2.38 -3.41 8.27
CA ASP A 23 -1.24 -4.31 8.34
C ASP A 23 -0.93 -4.84 6.92
N PRO A 24 -0.24 -4.04 6.09
CA PRO A 24 0.13 -4.46 4.75
C PRO A 24 1.04 -5.70 4.75
N ASP A 25 1.96 -5.82 5.72
CA ASP A 25 2.86 -6.98 5.81
C ASP A 25 2.06 -8.29 5.96
N TYR A 26 1.05 -8.32 6.84
CA TYR A 26 0.19 -9.50 6.97
C TYR A 26 -0.56 -9.83 5.68
N PHE A 27 -1.09 -8.81 4.98
CA PHE A 27 -1.83 -9.04 3.73
C PHE A 27 -0.92 -9.63 2.66
N PHE A 28 0.25 -9.03 2.41
CA PHE A 28 1.18 -9.50 1.39
C PHE A 28 1.82 -10.84 1.75
N TRP A 29 2.15 -11.07 3.02
CA TRP A 29 2.50 -12.40 3.53
C TRP A 29 1.40 -13.43 3.24
N GLY A 30 0.13 -13.08 3.52
CA GLY A 30 -1.00 -13.96 3.29
C GLY A 30 -1.18 -14.34 1.82
N MET A 31 -0.91 -13.39 0.90
CA MET A 31 -0.89 -13.65 -0.53
C MET A 31 0.21 -14.63 -0.93
N GLU A 32 1.44 -14.44 -0.45
CA GLU A 32 2.57 -15.34 -0.71
C GLU A 32 2.32 -16.76 -0.17
N GLN A 33 1.84 -16.87 1.07
CA GLN A 33 1.54 -18.14 1.71
C GLN A 33 0.26 -18.79 1.18
N GLY A 34 -0.50 -18.09 0.32
CA GLY A 34 -1.73 -18.59 -0.28
C GLY A 34 -2.85 -18.84 0.73
N ILE A 35 -2.89 -18.12 1.86
CA ILE A 35 -3.90 -18.33 2.91
C ILE A 35 -5.32 -18.03 2.42
N PHE A 36 -5.45 -17.25 1.34
CA PHE A 36 -6.71 -16.90 0.69
C PHE A 36 -7.15 -17.90 -0.39
N LYS A 37 -6.27 -18.82 -0.82
CA LYS A 37 -6.56 -19.77 -1.91
C LYS A 37 -7.68 -20.76 -1.53
N GLY A 38 -8.56 -21.05 -2.47
CA GLY A 38 -9.69 -21.98 -2.29
C GLY A 38 -10.81 -21.45 -1.41
N ARG A 39 -10.82 -20.15 -1.07
CA ARG A 39 -11.82 -19.52 -0.18
C ARG A 39 -12.92 -18.74 -0.92
N GLY A 40 -13.20 -19.12 -2.16
CA GLY A 40 -14.27 -18.52 -2.96
C GLY A 40 -14.06 -17.03 -3.24
N ALA A 41 -15.06 -16.21 -2.93
CA ALA A 41 -15.02 -14.75 -3.16
C ALA A 41 -13.78 -14.08 -2.54
N LEU A 42 -13.34 -14.54 -1.36
CA LEU A 42 -12.18 -13.98 -0.67
C LEU A 42 -10.89 -14.12 -1.49
N GLU A 43 -10.73 -15.18 -2.28
CA GLU A 43 -9.56 -15.35 -3.15
C GLU A 43 -9.55 -14.30 -4.26
N SER A 44 -10.70 -14.09 -4.90
CA SER A 44 -10.85 -13.09 -5.96
C SER A 44 -10.66 -11.68 -5.42
N GLU A 45 -11.25 -11.37 -4.27
CA GLU A 45 -11.05 -10.10 -3.57
C GLU A 45 -9.58 -9.89 -3.20
N ALA A 46 -8.87 -10.92 -2.74
CA ALA A 46 -7.46 -10.80 -2.40
C ALA A 46 -6.58 -10.50 -3.63
N LYS A 47 -6.89 -11.09 -4.79
CA LYS A 47 -6.22 -10.76 -6.06
C LYS A 47 -6.50 -9.32 -6.50
N ASP A 48 -7.75 -8.87 -6.40
CA ASP A 48 -8.14 -7.49 -6.72
C ASP A 48 -7.42 -6.49 -5.80
N ILE A 49 -7.45 -6.72 -4.49
CA ILE A 49 -6.75 -5.88 -3.51
C ILE A 49 -5.24 -5.89 -3.73
N PHE A 50 -4.64 -7.03 -4.05
CA PHE A 50 -3.20 -7.10 -4.35
C PHE A 50 -2.85 -6.23 -5.56
N HIS A 51 -3.61 -6.35 -6.65
CA HIS A 51 -3.39 -5.52 -7.83
C HIS A 51 -3.55 -4.03 -7.51
N LYS A 52 -4.65 -3.64 -6.87
CA LYS A 52 -4.94 -2.27 -6.47
C LYS A 52 -3.90 -1.69 -5.51
N ALA A 53 -3.52 -2.42 -4.46
CA ALA A 53 -2.56 -1.96 -3.45
C ALA A 53 -1.13 -1.81 -3.98
N THR A 54 -0.82 -2.42 -5.12
CA THR A 54 0.46 -2.30 -5.82
C THR A 54 0.41 -1.29 -6.98
N HIS A 55 -0.75 -0.68 -7.25
CA HIS A 55 -0.99 0.21 -8.38
C HIS A 55 -1.75 1.49 -7.97
N ILE A 56 -1.52 1.99 -6.76
CA ILE A 56 -2.21 3.18 -6.26
C ILE A 56 -1.73 4.41 -7.05
N LYS A 57 -2.68 5.15 -7.62
CA LYS A 57 -2.42 6.40 -8.35
C LYS A 57 -1.98 7.50 -7.39
N ILE A 58 -1.02 8.31 -7.83
CA ILE A 58 -0.63 9.55 -7.13
C ILE A 58 -1.77 10.58 -7.27
N PRO A 59 -2.37 11.09 -6.17
CA PRO A 59 -3.42 12.10 -6.27
C PRO A 59 -2.93 13.37 -6.97
N ALA A 60 -3.85 14.03 -7.69
CA ALA A 60 -3.58 15.27 -8.43
C ALA A 60 -2.44 15.19 -9.47
N ASN A 61 -1.98 14.00 -9.86
CA ASN A 61 -0.89 13.80 -10.82
C ASN A 61 -1.38 13.58 -12.27
N ASN A 62 -2.32 14.40 -12.75
CA ASN A 62 -2.93 14.18 -14.07
C ASN A 62 -1.97 14.46 -15.24
N LEU A 63 -0.92 15.25 -15.00
CA LEU A 63 0.11 15.58 -15.99
C LEU A 63 1.33 14.65 -15.94
N GLY A 64 1.39 13.72 -14.97
CA GLY A 64 2.54 12.83 -14.79
C GLY A 64 3.81 13.54 -14.32
N GLU A 65 3.68 14.73 -13.72
CA GLU A 65 4.79 15.57 -13.25
C GLU A 65 5.30 15.17 -11.86
N LEU A 66 4.59 14.27 -11.18
CA LEU A 66 4.95 13.77 -9.85
C LEU A 66 5.31 12.28 -9.92
N CYS A 67 6.20 11.86 -9.02
CA CYS A 67 6.52 10.46 -8.78
C CYS A 67 6.64 10.19 -7.28
N VAL A 68 6.53 8.91 -6.91
CA VAL A 68 6.82 8.44 -5.57
C VAL A 68 8.32 8.22 -5.46
N GLU A 69 8.94 8.74 -4.40
CA GLU A 69 10.31 8.43 -4.03
C GLU A 69 10.32 7.70 -2.69
N TYR A 70 10.73 6.43 -2.69
CA TYR A 70 10.85 5.61 -1.50
C TYR A 70 12.25 5.73 -0.92
N TRP A 71 12.32 5.84 0.40
CA TRP A 71 13.56 6.01 1.15
C TRP A 71 13.85 4.77 1.98
N PHE A 72 15.12 4.40 2.02
CA PHE A 72 15.59 3.24 2.77
C PHE A 72 16.62 3.66 3.84
N ASP A 73 16.62 2.93 4.94
CA ASP A 73 17.67 3.07 5.95
C ASP A 73 19.03 2.67 5.35
N PRO A 74 20.06 3.53 5.42
CA PRO A 74 21.34 3.27 4.77
C PRO A 74 22.16 2.14 5.42
N ASN A 75 21.85 1.75 6.65
CA ASN A 75 22.61 0.73 7.37
C ASN A 75 21.99 -0.67 7.22
N VAL A 76 20.67 -0.76 7.28
CA VAL A 76 19.95 -2.04 7.25
C VAL A 76 19.12 -2.27 5.97
N GLY A 77 19.01 -1.29 5.09
CA GLY A 77 18.26 -1.41 3.82
C GLY A 77 16.74 -1.51 3.99
N LYS A 78 16.22 -1.30 5.21
CA LYS A 78 14.79 -1.36 5.50
C LYS A 78 14.06 -0.14 4.96
N PHE A 79 12.80 -0.32 4.62
CA PHE A 79 11.93 0.78 4.22
C PHE A 79 11.79 1.80 5.37
N SER A 80 11.94 3.08 5.03
CA SER A 80 11.81 4.19 5.97
C SER A 80 10.48 4.92 5.78
N HIS A 81 10.27 5.52 4.61
CA HIS A 81 9.07 6.28 4.26
C HIS A 81 9.06 6.50 2.74
N PHE A 82 8.00 7.12 2.23
CA PHE A 82 8.01 7.65 0.87
C PHE A 82 7.46 9.07 0.84
N ASP A 83 7.87 9.82 -0.17
CA ASP A 83 7.32 11.12 -0.51
C ASP A 83 6.86 11.18 -1.96
N ILE A 84 5.96 12.13 -2.25
CA ILE A 84 5.63 12.52 -3.63
C ILE A 84 6.50 13.72 -4.00
N VAL A 85 7.25 13.62 -5.09
CA VAL A 85 8.22 14.62 -5.52
C VAL A 85 8.05 14.91 -7.02
N PRO A 86 8.52 16.07 -7.53
CA PRO A 86 8.56 16.31 -8.97
C PRO A 86 9.39 15.24 -9.69
N ALA A 87 8.86 14.71 -10.79
CA ALA A 87 9.49 13.64 -11.57
C ALA A 87 10.83 14.08 -12.19
N ASP A 88 10.94 15.37 -12.54
CA ASP A 88 12.13 16.00 -13.11
C ASP A 88 13.18 16.39 -12.06
N ARG A 89 12.85 16.29 -10.76
CA ARG A 89 13.79 16.59 -9.69
C ARG A 89 15.02 15.69 -9.85
N GLY A 90 16.22 16.25 -9.74
CA GLY A 90 17.46 15.45 -9.74
C GLY A 90 17.44 14.34 -8.68
N ALA A 91 18.35 13.37 -8.83
CA ALA A 91 18.51 12.29 -7.86
C ALA A 91 18.70 12.84 -6.45
N HIS A 92 18.23 12.09 -5.44
CA HIS A 92 18.43 12.45 -4.05
C HIS A 92 19.92 12.67 -3.75
N GLN A 93 20.23 13.81 -3.11
CA GLN A 93 21.57 14.11 -2.62
C GLN A 93 21.61 13.86 -1.11
N GLY A 94 22.26 12.75 -0.73
CA GLY A 94 22.41 12.32 0.66
C GLY A 94 22.93 10.87 0.72
N SER A 95 23.07 10.34 1.94
CA SER A 95 23.57 8.97 2.15
C SER A 95 22.47 7.90 2.08
N SER A 96 21.20 8.29 2.11
CA SER A 96 20.08 7.36 2.06
C SER A 96 19.83 6.86 0.64
N PRO A 97 19.76 5.53 0.42
CA PRO A 97 19.30 4.99 -0.85
C PRO A 97 17.85 5.39 -1.10
N THR A 98 17.53 5.69 -2.36
CA THR A 98 16.15 5.98 -2.80
C THR A 98 15.83 5.26 -4.10
N THR A 99 14.57 4.88 -4.29
CA THR A 99 14.04 4.44 -5.59
C THR A 99 12.79 5.22 -5.95
N ARG A 100 12.48 5.34 -7.25
CA ARG A 100 11.33 6.10 -7.75
C ARG A 100 10.34 5.21 -8.50
N SER A 101 9.06 5.57 -8.41
CA SER A 101 7.96 4.90 -9.11
C SER A 101 6.89 5.92 -9.52
N GLU A 102 6.16 5.62 -10.59
CA GLU A 102 5.00 6.42 -11.04
C GLU A 102 3.74 6.18 -10.19
N LEU A 103 3.78 5.15 -9.33
CA LEU A 103 2.66 4.69 -8.50
C LEU A 103 3.12 4.33 -7.08
N VAL A 104 2.16 4.31 -6.17
CA VAL A 104 2.38 3.82 -4.80
C VAL A 104 2.19 2.30 -4.77
N ASP A 105 3.25 1.59 -4.38
CA ASP A 105 3.29 0.14 -4.19
C ASP A 105 3.42 -0.17 -2.69
N MET A 106 2.33 -0.68 -2.11
CA MET A 106 2.28 -1.01 -0.69
C MET A 106 3.05 -2.29 -0.31
N SER A 107 3.50 -3.09 -1.28
CA SER A 107 4.22 -4.33 -1.02
C SER A 107 5.72 -4.09 -0.73
N LEU A 108 6.23 -2.91 -1.08
CA LEU A 108 7.66 -2.59 -1.04
C LEU A 108 8.33 -2.84 0.32
N PRO A 109 7.76 -2.46 1.49
CA PRO A 109 8.42 -2.71 2.77
C PRO A 109 8.74 -4.20 3.01
N ARG A 110 7.82 -5.08 2.60
CA ARG A 110 7.98 -6.53 2.74
C ARG A 110 9.04 -7.09 1.80
N GLN A 111 9.18 -6.51 0.60
CA GLN A 111 10.25 -6.88 -0.34
C GLN A 111 11.65 -6.54 0.20
N CYS A 112 11.76 -5.48 1.02
CA CYS A 112 13.02 -5.06 1.61
C CYS A 112 13.40 -5.88 2.85
N ALA A 113 12.42 -6.23 3.69
CA ALA A 113 12.64 -7.02 4.88
C ALA A 113 11.40 -7.84 5.24
N GLU A 114 11.58 -9.16 5.40
CA GLU A 114 10.53 -10.02 5.91
C GLU A 114 10.11 -9.58 7.33
N TYR A 115 8.80 -9.54 7.57
CA TYR A 115 8.22 -9.19 8.88
C TYR A 115 8.57 -7.76 9.35
N ASP A 116 8.61 -6.79 8.44
CA ASP A 116 8.91 -5.40 8.78
C ASP A 116 7.67 -4.63 9.30
N LYS A 117 7.34 -4.85 10.57
CA LYS A 117 6.27 -4.11 11.26
C LYS A 117 6.50 -2.60 11.32
N THR A 118 7.77 -2.17 11.36
CA THR A 118 8.10 -0.75 11.44
C THR A 118 7.93 -0.10 10.07
N GLY A 119 8.46 -0.74 9.03
CA GLY A 119 8.29 -0.32 7.64
C GLY A 119 6.82 -0.26 7.24
N GLY A 120 6.01 -1.27 7.60
CA GLY A 120 4.56 -1.26 7.36
C GLY A 120 3.85 -0.08 8.02
N LYS A 121 4.20 0.27 9.27
CA LYS A 121 3.63 1.46 9.95
C LYS A 121 4.03 2.76 9.27
N ALA A 122 5.30 2.88 8.86
CA ALA A 122 5.78 4.08 8.20
C ALA A 122 5.18 4.26 6.79
N LEU A 123 4.93 3.14 6.10
CA LEU A 123 4.22 3.11 4.83
C LEU A 123 2.80 3.65 5.01
N ILE A 124 2.05 3.12 5.97
CA ILE A 124 0.68 3.59 6.24
C ILE A 124 0.67 5.07 6.64
N LYS A 125 1.66 5.54 7.41
CA LYS A 125 1.78 6.96 7.75
C LYS A 125 1.94 7.83 6.50
N SER A 126 2.87 7.47 5.62
CA SER A 126 3.13 8.18 4.36
C SER A 126 1.90 8.15 3.44
N LEU A 127 1.25 6.98 3.34
CA LEU A 127 0.03 6.77 2.56
C LEU A 127 -1.12 7.68 3.05
N LYS A 128 -1.33 7.78 4.36
CA LYS A 128 -2.35 8.65 4.93
C LYS A 128 -2.13 10.12 4.58
N TYR A 129 -0.89 10.59 4.70
CA TYR A 129 -0.55 11.96 4.36
C TYR A 129 -0.74 12.24 2.86
N HIS A 130 -0.12 11.42 2.01
CA HIS A 130 -0.02 11.68 0.57
C HIS A 130 -1.26 11.26 -0.23
N VAL A 131 -1.94 10.18 0.16
CA VAL A 131 -3.10 9.63 -0.57
C VAL A 131 -4.43 10.05 0.03
N PHE A 132 -4.51 10.12 1.37
CA PHE A 132 -5.75 10.51 2.07
C PHE A 132 -5.74 11.98 2.53
N GLY A 133 -4.64 12.71 2.36
CA GLY A 133 -4.51 14.14 2.67
C GLY A 133 -4.32 14.48 4.15
N ASP A 134 -4.22 13.49 5.03
CA ASP A 134 -4.04 13.70 6.48
C ASP A 134 -3.40 12.47 7.14
N GLU A 135 -2.19 12.63 7.70
CA GLU A 135 -1.44 11.56 8.37
C GLU A 135 -2.20 10.95 9.57
N ASN A 136 -3.08 11.73 10.20
CA ASN A 136 -3.84 11.34 11.39
C ASN A 136 -5.22 10.78 11.06
N ILE A 137 -5.55 10.68 9.77
CA ILE A 137 -6.85 10.24 9.32
C ILE A 137 -7.17 8.82 9.84
N LYS A 138 -8.39 8.63 10.37
CA LYS A 138 -8.87 7.32 10.83
C LYS A 138 -9.30 6.47 9.64
N LEU A 139 -8.65 5.33 9.40
CA LEU A 139 -9.05 4.40 8.34
C LEU A 139 -10.15 3.47 8.87
N THR A 140 -11.40 3.96 8.81
CA THR A 140 -12.60 3.20 9.18
C THR A 140 -12.93 2.14 8.13
N LYS A 141 -13.78 1.15 8.47
CA LYS A 141 -14.28 0.15 7.51
C LYS A 141 -14.76 0.79 6.21
N ALA A 142 -15.72 1.70 6.32
CA ALA A 142 -16.33 2.37 5.17
C ALA A 142 -15.31 3.13 4.33
N ARG A 143 -14.30 3.77 4.96
CA ARG A 143 -13.26 4.51 4.24
C ARG A 143 -12.32 3.58 3.48
N CYS A 144 -11.88 2.49 4.11
CA CYS A 144 -11.06 1.48 3.45
C CYS A 144 -11.78 0.88 2.25
N GLU A 145 -13.04 0.47 2.44
CA GLU A 145 -13.85 -0.14 1.38
C GLU A 145 -14.13 0.84 0.24
N ALA A 146 -14.51 2.10 0.55
CA ALA A 146 -14.72 3.14 -0.45
C ALA A 146 -13.46 3.45 -1.26
N PHE A 147 -12.27 3.38 -0.64
CA PHE A 147 -11.01 3.60 -1.35
C PHE A 147 -10.78 2.51 -2.42
N PHE A 148 -10.99 1.23 -2.09
CA PHE A 148 -10.81 0.12 -3.03
C PHE A 148 -11.98 -0.11 -3.99
N ASP A 149 -13.17 0.41 -3.67
CA ASP A 149 -14.33 0.41 -4.57
C ASP A 149 -14.20 1.46 -5.70
N ASN A 150 -13.38 2.50 -5.52
CA ASN A 150 -13.19 3.55 -6.53
C ASN A 150 -11.97 3.26 -7.42
N ASN A 151 -12.22 2.81 -8.65
CA ASN A 151 -11.16 2.49 -9.61
C ASN A 151 -10.29 3.71 -10.00
N ASP A 152 -10.80 4.95 -9.88
CA ASP A 152 -10.03 6.16 -10.19
C ASP A 152 -8.81 6.35 -9.26
N ASN A 153 -8.78 5.65 -8.12
CA ASN A 153 -7.66 5.65 -7.19
C ASN A 153 -6.47 4.81 -7.66
N PHE A 154 -6.60 4.06 -8.75
CA PHE A 154 -5.60 3.09 -9.19
C PHE A 154 -5.23 3.30 -10.67
N LEU A 155 -3.98 2.98 -11.03
CA LEU A 155 -3.52 3.00 -12.42
C LEU A 155 -3.70 1.63 -13.08
N GLY A 156 -4.05 1.61 -14.36
CA GLY A 156 -4.12 0.37 -15.15
C GLY A 156 -5.33 -0.51 -14.87
N ILE A 157 -6.35 -0.01 -14.17
CA ILE A 157 -7.62 -0.70 -13.93
C ILE A 157 -8.67 -0.16 -14.91
N ALA A 158 -9.18 -1.03 -15.79
CA ALA A 158 -10.24 -0.73 -16.76
C ALA A 158 -11.62 -1.13 -16.23
#